data_AF-A0A7S2RC23-F1
#
_entry.id   AF-A0A7S2RC23-F1
#
_cell.length_a   1.000
_cell.length_b   1.000
_cell.length_c   1.000
_cell.angle_alpha   90.00
_cell.angle_beta   90.00
_cell.angle_gamma   90.00
#
_symmetry.space_group_name_H-M   'P 1'
#
loop_
_entity.id
_entity.type
_entity.pdbx_description
1 polymer ?
#
loop_
_entity_poly.entity_id
_entity_poly.type
_entity_poly.pdbx_seq_one_letter_code
_entity_poly.pdbx_strand_id
1 'polypeptide(L)'
;IYSTISFSGSTGQLEPGYKGVVKGPSDSNDPDRLLCHFDSGVRINIKPNEISAEDPTLQSLPGGFQIGQTIYSTISFSGSTGQLEPGYKGVVKGPSDSNDPDRLLCHFDSGVRINIKPNEISAEDPTLQSLPGGFQIGQTIY
;
A
#
# COMPACT_ATOMS: atom_id res chain seq x y z
N ILE A 1 -18.59 -4.02 -0.15
CA ILE A 1 -17.49 -4.24 -1.12
C ILE A 1 -16.29 -3.44 -0.66
N TYR A 2 -15.09 -3.87 -1.03
CA TYR A 2 -13.85 -3.20 -0.71
C TYR A 2 -13.09 -2.93 -2.01
N SER A 3 -12.45 -1.77 -2.11
CA SER A 3 -11.56 -1.50 -3.24
C SER A 3 -10.35 -2.42 -3.18
N THR A 4 -9.94 -3.01 -4.30
CA THR A 4 -8.64 -3.69 -4.41
C THR A 4 -7.61 -2.84 -5.13
N ILE A 5 -8.01 -1.68 -5.65
CA ILE A 5 -7.16 -0.79 -6.43
C ILE A 5 -6.85 0.51 -5.69
N SER A 6 -5.68 1.06 -6.01
CA SER A 6 -5.31 2.42 -5.65
C SER A 6 -5.69 3.35 -6.81
N PHE A 7 -6.64 4.25 -6.59
CA PHE A 7 -7.04 5.27 -7.55
C PHE A 7 -6.86 6.66 -6.94
N SER A 8 -6.27 7.57 -7.69
CA SER A 8 -6.16 8.97 -7.31
C SER A 8 -6.68 9.82 -8.46
N GLY A 9 -7.80 10.50 -8.25
CA GLY A 9 -8.42 11.34 -9.29
C GLY A 9 -9.07 12.59 -8.71
N SER A 10 -9.70 13.37 -9.59
CA SER A 10 -10.37 14.63 -9.23
C SER A 10 -11.52 14.47 -8.23
N THR A 11 -12.06 13.25 -8.12
CA THR A 11 -13.17 12.88 -7.22
C THR A 11 -12.69 12.39 -5.84
N GLY A 12 -11.37 12.32 -5.64
CA GLY A 12 -10.75 11.91 -4.38
C GLY A 12 -9.73 10.78 -4.56
N GLN A 13 -9.19 10.32 -3.43
CA GLN A 13 -8.27 9.19 -3.36
C GLN A 13 -8.99 7.97 -2.83
N LEU A 14 -8.83 6.86 -3.52
CA LEU A 14 -9.31 5.55 -3.15
C LEU A 14 -8.11 4.64 -3.02
N GLU A 15 -7.98 3.96 -1.89
CA GLU A 15 -6.93 2.97 -1.70
C GLU A 15 -7.54 1.59 -1.50
N PRO A 16 -6.76 0.52 -1.66
CA PRO A 16 -7.27 -0.81 -1.40
C PRO A 16 -7.63 -0.94 0.09
N GLY A 17 -8.72 -1.66 0.36
CA GLY A 17 -9.29 -1.75 1.71
C GLY A 17 -10.34 -0.70 2.04
N TYR A 18 -10.53 0.32 1.19
CA TYR A 18 -11.66 1.24 1.38
C TYR A 18 -12.98 0.52 1.16
N LYS A 19 -13.81 0.53 2.21
CA LYS A 19 -15.16 -0.03 2.17
C LYS A 19 -16.07 0.86 1.33
N GLY A 20 -16.96 0.23 0.57
CA GLY A 20 -17.96 0.90 -0.24
C GLY A 20 -19.22 0.08 -0.44
N VAL A 21 -20.18 0.71 -1.12
CA VAL A 21 -21.48 0.15 -1.47
C VAL A 21 -21.72 0.33 -2.97
N VAL A 22 -22.11 -0.74 -3.64
CA VAL A 22 -22.58 -0.69 -5.03
C VAL A 22 -23.95 -0.01 -5.05
N LYS A 23 -24.08 1.09 -5.78
CA LYS A 23 -25.34 1.83 -5.92
C LYS A 23 -26.16 1.37 -7.13
N GLY A 24 -25.53 0.83 -8.15
CA GLY A 24 -26.21 0.35 -9.34
C GLY A 24 -25.26 0.03 -10.50
N PRO A 25 -25.82 -0.23 -11.69
CA PRO A 25 -25.05 -0.35 -12.93
C PRO A 25 -24.32 0.97 -13.24
N SER A 26 -23.29 0.90 -14.08
CA SER A 26 -22.50 2.06 -14.48
C SER A 26 -23.36 3.24 -14.95
N ASP A 27 -23.03 4.44 -14.49
CA ASP A 27 -23.61 5.69 -15.02
C ASP A 27 -22.94 6.12 -16.35
N SER A 28 -21.88 5.41 -16.76
CA SER A 28 -21.17 5.61 -18.03
C SER A 28 -21.63 4.58 -19.08
N ASN A 29 -21.33 4.82 -20.36
CA ASN A 29 -21.60 3.91 -21.50
C ASN A 29 -20.83 2.55 -21.44
N ASP A 30 -20.37 2.12 -20.26
CA ASP A 30 -19.49 0.98 -20.04
C ASP A 30 -20.22 -0.04 -19.13
N PRO A 31 -21.09 -0.89 -19.68
CA PRO A 31 -21.99 -1.76 -18.90
C PRO A 31 -21.25 -2.79 -18.02
N ASP A 32 -19.97 -3.01 -18.26
CA ASP A 32 -19.08 -3.87 -17.46
C ASP A 32 -18.60 -3.22 -16.14
N ARG A 33 -19.00 -1.98 -15.85
CA ARG A 33 -18.66 -1.27 -14.62
C ARG A 33 -19.85 -1.14 -13.68
N LEU A 34 -19.55 -1.02 -12.40
CA LEU A 34 -20.52 -0.80 -11.35
C LEU A 34 -20.29 0.56 -10.72
N LEU A 35 -21.37 1.33 -10.56
CA LEU A 35 -21.30 2.59 -9.83
C LEU A 35 -21.18 2.28 -8.34
N CYS A 36 -20.02 2.60 -7.78
CA CYS A 36 -19.70 2.35 -6.38
C CYS A 36 -19.48 3.66 -5.63
N HIS A 37 -20.00 3.71 -4.40
CA HIS A 37 -19.76 4.80 -3.46
C HIS A 37 -18.92 4.26 -2.31
N PHE A 38 -17.70 4.77 -2.19
CA PHE A 38 -16.77 4.41 -1.14
C PHE A 38 -16.92 5.36 0.05
N ASP A 39 -16.57 4.86 1.24
CA ASP A 39 -16.64 5.61 2.50
C ASP A 39 -15.66 6.80 2.51
N SER A 40 -14.64 6.78 1.64
CA SER A 40 -13.79 7.94 1.34
C SER A 40 -14.54 9.13 0.73
N GLY A 41 -15.83 8.98 0.40
CA GLY A 41 -16.62 9.95 -0.36
C GLY A 41 -16.39 9.87 -1.87
N VAL A 42 -15.55 8.94 -2.33
CA VAL A 42 -15.25 8.72 -3.74
C VAL A 42 -16.40 7.98 -4.42
N ARG A 43 -16.88 8.53 -5.53
CA ARG A 43 -17.89 7.93 -6.42
C ARG A 43 -17.24 7.64 -7.76
N ILE A 44 -17.08 6.35 -8.07
CA ILE A 44 -16.44 5.93 -9.33
C ILE A 44 -17.16 4.72 -9.94
N ASN A 45 -17.03 4.61 -11.26
CA ASN A 45 -17.43 3.42 -12.01
C ASN A 45 -16.24 2.46 -12.06
N ILE A 46 -16.33 1.38 -11.29
CA ILE A 46 -15.25 0.42 -11.09
C ILE A 46 -15.68 -0.96 -11.61
N LYS A 47 -14.75 -1.74 -12.16
CA LYS A 47 -15.09 -3.08 -12.63
C LYS A 47 -15.31 -4.03 -11.44
N PRO A 48 -16.18 -5.05 -11.57
CA PRO A 48 -16.34 -6.08 -10.55
C PRO A 48 -15.02 -6.76 -10.18
N ASN A 49 -14.06 -6.84 -11.11
CA ASN A 49 -12.75 -7.45 -10.88
C ASN A 49 -11.78 -6.55 -10.07
N GLU A 50 -12.13 -5.28 -9.86
CA GLU A 50 -11.36 -4.28 -9.10
C GLU A 50 -11.98 -4.00 -7.71
N ILE A 51 -13.03 -4.74 -7.35
CA ILE A 51 -13.67 -4.71 -6.04
C ILE A 51 -13.80 -6.12 -5.50
N SER A 52 -13.61 -6.29 -4.19
CA SER A 52 -13.83 -7.55 -3.52
C SER A 52 -15.03 -7.48 -2.58
N ALA A 53 -15.75 -8.59 -2.43
CA ALA A 53 -16.77 -8.71 -1.39
C ALA A 53 -16.13 -8.84 0.00
N GLU A 54 -14.95 -9.47 0.04
CA GLU A 54 -14.15 -9.67 1.23
C GLU A 54 -13.17 -8.52 1.43
N ASP A 55 -12.75 -8.32 2.68
CA ASP A 55 -11.82 -7.26 3.02
C ASP A 55 -10.40 -7.63 2.54
N PRO A 56 -9.84 -6.97 1.51
CA PRO A 56 -8.52 -7.29 1.00
C PRO A 56 -7.42 -6.88 2.00
N THR A 57 -7.72 -6.07 3.02
CA THR A 57 -6.77 -5.79 4.11
C THR A 57 -6.61 -6.98 5.04
N LEU A 58 -7.62 -7.86 5.14
CA LEU A 58 -7.53 -9.12 5.88
C LEU A 58 -6.77 -10.20 5.12
N GLN A 59 -6.51 -10.00 3.82
CA GLN A 59 -5.72 -10.93 3.05
C GLN A 59 -4.24 -10.74 3.39
N SER A 60 -3.68 -11.69 4.13
CA SER A 60 -2.26 -11.71 4.49
C SER A 60 -1.41 -11.72 3.24
N LEU A 61 -0.67 -10.63 3.01
CA LEU A 61 0.31 -10.52 1.95
C LEU A 61 1.57 -11.32 2.33
N PRO A 62 2.47 -11.60 1.37
CA PRO A 62 3.76 -12.23 1.67
C PRO A 62 4.49 -11.50 2.80
N GLY A 63 4.99 -12.26 3.78
CA GLY A 63 5.60 -11.73 5.01
C GLY A 63 4.63 -11.42 6.14
N GLY A 64 3.33 -11.71 5.98
CA GLY A 64 2.32 -11.47 7.03
C GLY A 64 1.88 -10.00 7.12
N PHE A 65 2.21 -9.19 6.11
CA PHE A 65 1.79 -7.80 6.04
C PHE A 65 0.36 -7.67 5.53
N GLN A 66 -0.31 -6.58 5.88
CA GLN A 66 -1.67 -6.26 5.46
C GLN A 66 -1.70 -5.02 4.59
N ILE A 67 -2.67 -4.94 3.68
CA ILE A 67 -2.86 -3.71 2.89
C ILE A 67 -3.31 -2.58 3.83
N GLY A 68 -2.69 -1.41 3.70
CA GLY A 68 -2.89 -0.28 4.60
C GLY A 68 -2.04 -0.34 5.88
N GLN A 69 -1.27 -1.41 6.09
CA GLN A 69 -0.39 -1.51 7.25
C GLN A 69 0.75 -0.50 7.15
N THR A 70 1.02 0.16 8.28
CA THR A 70 2.21 1.01 8.44
C THR A 70 3.44 0.13 8.55
N ILE A 71 4.45 0.44 7.76
CA ILE A 71 5.72 -0.26 7.70
C ILE A 71 6.86 0.74 7.73
N TYR A 72 8.07 0.26 7.99
CA TYR A 72 9.29 1.04 8.04
C TYR A 72 10.33 0.35 7.18
N SER A 73 11.07 1.12 6.38
CA SER A 73 12.19 0.58 5.63
C SER A 73 13.27 0.12 6.61
N THR A 74 13.86 -1.05 6.39
CA THR A 74 15.07 -1.49 7.12
C THR A 74 16.32 -1.37 6.27
N ILE A 75 16.16 -1.07 4.98
CA ILE A 75 17.25 -0.94 4.01
C ILE A 75 17.46 0.51 3.59
N SER A 76 18.71 0.80 3.23
CA SER A 76 19.09 2.03 2.53
C SER A 76 19.05 1.76 1.04
N PHE A 77 18.14 2.39 0.32
CA PHE A 77 18.04 2.33 -1.13
C PHE A 77 18.21 3.73 -1.72
N SER A 78 19.06 3.85 -2.73
CA SER A 78 19.21 5.09 -3.50
C SER A 78 19.03 4.73 -4.97
N GLY A 79 17.92 5.16 -5.57
CA GLY A 79 17.61 4.86 -6.96
C GLY A 79 16.91 6.02 -7.67
N SER A 80 16.57 5.80 -8.93
CA SER A 80 15.91 6.81 -9.77
C SER A 80 14.53 7.23 -9.27
N THR A 81 13.91 6.41 -8.41
CA THR A 81 12.61 6.68 -7.76
C THR A 81 12.73 7.46 -6.45
N GLY A 82 13.95 7.73 -5.99
CA GLY A 82 14.24 8.49 -4.77
C GLY A 82 15.22 7.78 -3.84
N GLN A 83 15.42 8.39 -2.67
CA GLN A 83 16.23 7.83 -1.60
C GLN A 83 15.31 7.35 -0.48
N LEU A 84 15.59 6.14 0.00
CA LEU A 84 14.94 5.50 1.10
C LEU A 84 16.03 5.12 2.10
N GLU A 85 15.90 5.54 3.34
CA GLU A 85 16.81 5.13 4.40
C GLU A 85 16.09 4.22 5.41
N PRO A 86 16.84 3.46 6.21
CA PRO A 86 16.25 2.73 7.31
C PRO A 86 15.51 3.69 8.26
N GLY A 87 14.30 3.32 8.68
CA GLY A 87 13.43 4.17 9.51
C GLY A 87 12.41 5.00 8.73
N TYR A 88 12.51 5.06 7.39
CA TYR A 88 11.47 5.73 6.61
C TYR A 88 10.14 5.00 6.73
N LYS A 89 9.14 5.73 7.24
CA LYS A 89 7.77 5.26 7.36
C LYS A 89 7.13 5.14 5.98
N GLY A 90 6.38 4.07 5.79
CA GLY A 90 5.59 3.83 4.60
C GLY A 90 4.31 3.07 4.93
N VAL A 91 3.52 2.84 3.89
CA VAL A 91 2.26 2.10 3.95
C VAL A 91 2.25 1.07 2.82
N VAL A 92 1.89 -0.16 3.17
CA VAL A 92 1.69 -1.22 2.19
C VAL A 92 0.44 -0.90 1.39
N LYS A 93 0.58 -0.75 0.07
CA LYS A 93 -0.55 -0.48 -0.82
C LYS A 93 -1.14 -1.75 -1.42
N GLY A 94 -0.40 -2.85 -1.45
CA GLY A 94 -0.90 -4.06 -2.07
C GLY A 94 0.18 -5.10 -2.38
N PRO A 95 -0.22 -6.16 -3.09
CA PRO A 95 0.72 -7.05 -3.75
C PRO A 95 1.53 -6.27 -4.80
N SER A 96 2.67 -6.83 -5.20
CA SER A 96 3.54 -6.26 -6.23
C SER A 96 2.78 -5.87 -7.50
N ASP A 97 3.08 -4.68 -8.03
CA ASP A 97 2.65 -4.29 -9.38
C ASP A 97 3.51 -4.97 -10.47
N SER A 98 4.64 -5.57 -10.09
CA SER A 98 5.49 -6.38 -10.97
C SER A 98 5.07 -7.85 -10.98
N ASN A 99 5.57 -8.63 -11.95
CA ASN A 99 5.39 -10.10 -12.03
C ASN A 99 6.06 -10.90 -10.87
N ASP A 100 6.38 -10.26 -9.74
CA ASP A 100 7.06 -10.82 -8.57
C ASP A 100 6.10 -10.90 -7.38
N PRO A 101 5.26 -11.96 -7.28
CA PRO A 101 4.24 -12.06 -6.24
C PRO A 101 4.80 -12.09 -4.80
N ASP A 102 6.10 -12.29 -4.62
CA ASP A 102 6.81 -12.23 -3.34
C ASP A 102 7.12 -10.79 -2.85
N ARG A 103 6.86 -9.77 -3.69
CA ARG A 103 7.10 -8.37 -3.34
C ARG A 103 5.80 -7.66 -2.97
N LEU A 104 5.96 -6.59 -2.22
CA LEU A 104 4.87 -5.74 -1.75
C LEU A 104 5.03 -4.36 -2.37
N LEU A 105 3.96 -3.84 -2.96
CA LEU A 105 3.94 -2.46 -3.40
C LEU A 105 3.78 -1.57 -2.17
N CYS A 106 4.81 -0.79 -1.88
CA CYS A 106 4.87 0.08 -0.71
C CYS A 106 5.04 1.53 -1.14
N HIS A 107 4.34 2.42 -0.43
CA HIS A 107 4.48 3.87 -0.60
C HIS A 107 5.09 4.46 0.67
N PHE A 108 6.29 5.00 0.56
CA PHE A 108 6.98 5.65 1.66
C PHE A 108 6.65 7.14 1.70
N ASP A 109 6.72 7.72 2.90
CA ASP A 109 6.42 9.13 3.17
C ASP A 109 7.39 10.08 2.42
N SER A 110 8.59 9.60 2.10
CA SER A 110 9.54 10.25 1.19
C SER A 110 9.04 10.39 -0.26
N GLY A 111 7.84 9.89 -0.57
CA GLY A 111 7.25 9.87 -1.92
C GLY A 111 7.76 8.73 -2.79
N VAL A 112 8.59 7.84 -2.22
CA VAL A 112 9.15 6.68 -2.92
C VAL A 112 8.09 5.59 -3.03
N ARG A 113 7.84 5.14 -4.26
CA ARG A 113 6.94 4.02 -4.56
C ARG A 113 7.75 2.89 -5.17
N ILE A 114 7.95 1.82 -4.42
CA ILE A 114 8.77 0.69 -4.84
C ILE A 114 8.15 -0.65 -4.44
N ASN A 115 8.48 -1.68 -5.22
CA ASN A 115 8.18 -3.08 -4.89
C ASN A 115 9.31 -3.64 -4.05
N ILE A 116 9.08 -3.74 -2.74
CA ILE A 116 10.07 -4.16 -1.75
C ILE A 116 9.68 -5.52 -1.18
N LYS A 117 10.67 -6.34 -0.83
CA LYS A 117 10.37 -7.62 -0.19
C LYS A 117 9.94 -7.39 1.25
N PRO A 118 9.05 -8.24 1.81
CA PRO A 118 8.70 -8.19 3.22
C PRO A 118 9.90 -8.32 4.17
N ASN A 119 11.00 -8.93 3.72
CA ASN A 119 12.23 -9.06 4.51
C ASN A 119 13.08 -7.78 4.56
N GLU A 120 12.76 -6.78 3.75
CA GLU A 120 13.45 -5.47 3.66
C GLU A 120 12.63 -4.33 4.30
N ILE A 121 11.49 -4.68 4.90
CA ILE A 121 10.60 -3.78 5.64
C ILE A 121 10.23 -4.40 6.98
N SER A 122 9.88 -3.57 7.94
CA SER A 122 9.42 -3.99 9.26
C SER A 122 8.08 -3.35 9.58
N ALA A 123 7.22 -4.07 10.30
CA ALA A 123 5.98 -3.49 10.84
C ALA A 123 6.26 -2.54 12.02
N GLU A 124 7.42 -2.70 12.65
CA GLU A 124 7.88 -1.89 13.78
C GLU A 124 9.01 -0.95 13.34
N ASP A 125 9.10 0.20 13.99
CA ASP A 125 10.11 1.20 13.68
C ASP A 125 11.51 0.67 14.06
N PRO A 126 12.40 0.42 13.08
CA PRO A 126 13.72 -0.13 13.34
C PRO A 126 14.64 0.89 14.03
N THR A 127 14.34 2.20 13.97
CA THR A 127 15.12 3.24 14.67
C THR A 127 14.85 3.26 16.17
N LEU A 128 13.66 2.79 16.57
CA LEU A 128 13.30 2.63 17.99
C LEU A 128 13.91 1.35 18.58
N GLN A 129 14.29 0.38 17.75
CA GLN A 129 14.95 -0.83 18.21
C GLN A 129 16.45 -0.58 18.41
N SER A 130 16.87 -0.54 19.67
CA SER A 130 18.29 -0.49 20.03
C SER A 130 18.97 -1.81 19.64
N LEU A 131 19.92 -1.77 18.72
CA LEU A 131 20.72 -2.96 18.38
C LEU A 131 21.64 -3.33 19.57
N PRO A 132 21.95 -4.63 19.75
CA PRO A 132 22.95 -5.05 20.73
C PRO A 132 24.28 -4.33 20.45
N GLY A 133 24.78 -3.62 21.46
CA GLY A 133 25.95 -2.73 21.34
C GLY A 133 25.62 -1.24 21.42
N GLY A 134 24.34 -0.85 21.57
CA GLY A 134 23.93 0.55 21.72
C GLY A 134 23.89 1.33 20.41
N PHE A 135 23.97 0.63 19.28
CA PHE A 135 23.89 1.22 17.95
C PHE A 135 22.43 1.35 17.52
N GLN A 136 22.11 2.44 16.81
CA GLN A 136 20.80 2.64 16.20
C GLN A 136 20.89 2.45 14.69
N ILE A 137 19.85 1.87 14.11
CA ILE A 137 19.68 1.80 12.66
C ILE A 137 19.56 3.25 12.15
N GLY A 138 20.51 3.68 11.31
CA GLY A 138 20.64 5.07 10.84
C GLY A 138 21.68 5.93 11.57
N GLN A 139 22.40 5.39 12.57
CA GLN A 139 23.44 6.13 13.28
C GLN A 139 24.70 6.29 12.42
N THR A 140 25.11 7.54 12.13
CA THR A 140 26.41 7.82 11.51
C THR A 140 27.52 7.66 12.55
N ILE A 141 28.40 6.68 12.34
CA ILE A 141 29.55 6.43 13.21
C ILE A 141 30.72 7.26 12.66
N TYR A 142 31.31 8.13 13.49
CA TYR A 142 32.49 8.96 13.18
C TYR A 142 33.78 8.32 13.67
#